data_AF-A0A810QDQ2-F1
#
_entry.id   AF-A0A810QDQ2-F1
#
_cell.length_a   1.000
_cell.length_b   1.000
_cell.length_c   1.000
_cell.angle_alpha   90.00
_cell.angle_beta   90.00
_cell.angle_gamma   90.00
#
_symmetry.space_group_name_H-M   'P 1'
#
loop_
_entity.id
_entity.type
_entity.pdbx_description
1 polymer ?
#
loop_
_entity_poly.entity_id
_entity_poly.type
_entity_poly.pdbx_seq_one_letter_code
_entity_poly.pdbx_strand_id
1 'polypeptide(L)'
;MWLARQMRSAPPTADADMGVTTIAGDRVGVLTRGEVRELPVYGPGGYVWLPENGAEVLVIKGGPGGEEQCVAGTAQSEAPRDMQPGEIYLHGPGGSSVYLRENGVVDIRGRLMINGIPYTPCQCGMEA
;
A
#
# COMPACT_ATOMS: atom_id res chain seq x y z
N MET A 1 32.13 16.16 43.64
CA MET A 1 32.51 15.65 42.32
C MET A 1 31.25 15.04 41.70
N TRP A 2 30.62 15.73 40.75
CA TRP A 2 29.37 15.29 40.12
C TRP A 2 29.72 14.64 38.78
N LEU A 3 29.46 13.34 38.63
CA LEU A 3 29.61 12.64 37.36
C LEU A 3 28.33 12.89 36.55
N ALA A 4 28.34 13.92 35.71
CA ALA A 4 27.33 14.06 34.67
C ALA A 4 27.47 12.84 33.74
N ARG A 5 26.51 11.92 33.82
CA ARG A 5 26.39 10.82 32.86
C ARG A 5 26.10 11.46 31.51
N GLN A 6 27.15 11.62 30.71
CA GLN A 6 27.04 12.08 29.33
C GLN A 6 26.10 11.11 28.64
N MET A 7 24.85 11.53 28.42
CA MET A 7 23.87 10.76 27.68
C MET A 7 24.48 10.57 26.30
N ARG A 8 24.87 9.32 26.00
CA ARG A 8 25.20 8.96 24.63
C ARG A 8 23.97 9.31 23.82
N SER A 9 24.12 10.19 22.84
CA SER A 9 23.04 10.47 21.90
C SER A 9 22.58 9.14 21.34
N ALA A 10 21.27 8.87 21.42
CA ALA A 10 20.71 7.74 20.71
C ALA A 10 21.18 7.85 19.25
N PRO A 11 21.66 6.75 18.65
CA PRO A 11 22.05 6.80 17.25
C PRO A 11 20.87 7.34 16.44
N PRO A 12 21.11 8.23 15.46
CA PRO A 12 20.05 8.76 14.63
C PRO A 12 19.27 7.59 14.04
N THR A 13 17.99 7.50 14.39
CA THR A 13 17.08 6.56 13.75
C THR A 13 16.56 7.25 12.50
N ALA A 14 16.48 6.52 11.40
CA ALA A 14 15.80 7.04 10.22
C ALA A 14 14.32 7.17 10.55
N ASP A 15 13.72 8.30 10.20
CA ASP A 15 12.29 8.57 10.40
C ASP A 15 11.39 7.65 9.54
N ALA A 16 11.99 6.86 8.65
CA ALA A 16 11.33 5.79 7.91
C ALA A 16 12.28 4.60 7.67
N ASP A 17 11.71 3.41 7.47
CA ASP A 17 12.43 2.18 7.18
C ASP A 17 11.68 1.36 6.12
N MET A 18 12.38 0.48 5.42
CA MET A 18 11.75 -0.54 4.60
C MET A 18 11.66 -1.84 5.40
N GLY A 19 10.53 -2.53 5.30
CA GLY A 19 10.33 -3.79 5.99
C GLY A 19 9.51 -4.78 5.18
N VAL A 20 9.48 -6.02 5.65
CA VAL A 20 8.68 -7.08 5.05
C VAL A 20 7.57 -7.45 6.01
N THR A 21 6.34 -7.52 5.52
CA THR A 21 5.19 -7.89 6.34
C THR A 21 5.29 -9.36 6.79
N THR A 22 5.17 -9.59 8.10
CA THR A 22 5.13 -10.92 8.72
C THR A 22 3.72 -11.34 9.11
N ILE A 23 2.79 -10.38 9.24
CA ILE A 23 1.37 -10.60 9.55
C ILE A 23 0.55 -9.70 8.63
N ALA A 24 -0.32 -10.30 7.83
CA ALA A 24 -1.19 -9.61 6.89
C ALA A 24 -2.45 -9.04 7.58
N GLY A 25 -3.10 -8.06 6.97
CA GLY A 25 -4.39 -7.54 7.43
C GLY A 25 -4.42 -6.02 7.62
N ASP A 26 -5.30 -5.55 8.49
CA ASP A 26 -5.51 -4.12 8.82
C ASP A 26 -4.56 -3.64 9.93
N ARG A 27 -4.12 -4.57 10.78
CA ARG A 27 -3.03 -4.40 11.74
C ARG A 27 -1.89 -5.33 11.37
N VAL A 28 -0.77 -4.74 10.96
CA VAL A 28 0.29 -5.43 10.24
C VAL A 28 1.48 -5.67 11.15
N GLY A 29 2.07 -6.86 11.04
CA GLY A 29 3.39 -7.16 11.58
C GLY A 29 4.43 -6.91 10.51
N VAL A 30 5.51 -6.20 10.84
CA VAL A 30 6.58 -5.87 9.88
C VAL A 30 7.93 -6.16 10.50
N LEU A 31 8.75 -6.93 9.78
CA LEU A 31 10.16 -7.12 10.07
C LEU A 31 10.97 -6.01 9.39
N THR A 32 11.55 -5.14 10.20
CA THR A 32 12.56 -4.14 9.76
C THR A 32 13.94 -4.59 10.29
N ARG A 33 14.54 -3.83 11.21
CA ARG A 33 15.70 -4.26 12.02
C ARG A 33 15.30 -5.19 13.18
N GLY A 34 14.02 -5.14 13.54
CA GLY A 34 13.34 -6.03 14.46
C GLY A 34 11.88 -6.16 14.04
N GLU A 35 11.19 -7.18 14.54
CA GLU A 35 9.76 -7.34 14.28
C GLU A 35 8.97 -6.36 15.14
N VAL A 36 8.12 -5.57 14.50
CA VAL A 36 7.12 -4.73 15.16
C VAL A 36 5.75 -5.25 14.75
N ARG A 37 4.82 -5.33 15.69
CA ARG A 37 3.49 -5.90 15.48
C ARG A 37 2.43 -4.86 15.75
N GLU A 38 1.21 -5.13 15.30
CA GLU A 38 0.03 -4.27 15.52
C GLU A 38 0.16 -2.88 14.89
N LEU A 39 0.92 -2.74 13.80
CA LEU A 39 1.07 -1.46 13.10
C LEU A 39 -0.19 -1.11 12.31
N PRO A 40 -0.74 0.10 12.46
CA PRO A 40 -1.80 0.57 11.60
C PRO A 40 -1.30 0.80 10.17
N VAL A 41 -2.18 0.62 9.20
CA VAL A 41 -1.93 0.95 7.79
C VAL A 41 -2.58 2.28 7.45
N TYR A 42 -1.78 3.23 6.96
CA TYR A 42 -2.22 4.53 6.46
C TYR A 42 -2.10 4.56 4.94
N GLY A 43 -3.11 5.12 4.28
CA GLY A 43 -3.16 5.28 2.83
C GLY A 43 -4.01 6.50 2.45
N PRO A 44 -4.19 6.75 1.15
CA PRO A 44 -5.07 7.82 0.67
C PRO A 44 -6.47 7.69 1.27
N GLY A 45 -7.09 8.82 1.65
CA GLY A 45 -8.46 8.82 2.19
C GLY A 45 -9.45 8.16 1.22
N GLY A 46 -10.23 7.20 1.71
CA GLY A 46 -11.16 6.41 0.89
C GLY A 46 -10.55 5.16 0.24
N TYR A 47 -9.24 4.96 0.36
CA TYR A 47 -8.56 3.75 -0.07
C TYR A 47 -8.32 2.83 1.13
N VAL A 48 -8.78 1.59 1.04
CA VAL A 48 -8.53 0.55 2.05
C VAL A 48 -7.67 -0.51 1.40
N TRP A 49 -6.52 -0.77 2.02
CA TRP A 49 -5.58 -1.79 1.59
C TRP A 49 -5.11 -2.59 2.79
N LEU A 50 -5.09 -3.91 2.62
CA LEU A 50 -4.61 -4.87 3.59
C LEU A 50 -3.34 -5.49 3.01
N PRO A 51 -2.14 -5.13 3.51
CA PRO A 51 -0.90 -5.73 3.04
C PRO A 51 -0.92 -7.25 3.16
N GLU A 52 -0.49 -7.93 2.10
CA GLU A 52 -0.29 -9.39 2.10
C GLU A 52 0.94 -9.75 2.94
N ASN A 53 1.10 -11.02 3.29
CA ASN A 53 2.32 -11.52 3.94
C ASN A 53 3.48 -11.51 2.93
N GLY A 54 4.66 -11.08 3.35
CA GLY A 54 5.84 -10.98 2.49
C GLY A 54 5.89 -9.74 1.61
N ALA A 55 4.92 -8.82 1.73
CA ALA A 55 4.92 -7.54 1.04
C ALA A 55 6.04 -6.64 1.58
N GLU A 56 6.78 -6.00 0.68
CA GLU A 56 7.77 -4.98 1.03
C GLU A 56 7.05 -3.63 1.25
N VAL A 57 7.18 -3.07 2.44
CA VAL A 57 6.40 -1.92 2.90
C VAL A 57 7.24 -0.83 3.53
N LEU A 58 6.85 0.42 3.25
CA LEU A 58 7.41 1.59 3.90
C LEU A 58 6.79 1.75 5.30
N VAL A 59 7.65 1.73 6.31
CA VAL A 59 7.28 2.00 7.71
C VAL A 59 7.73 3.42 8.05
N ILE A 60 6.79 4.27 8.44
CA ILE A 60 7.08 5.61 8.95
C ILE A 60 7.16 5.53 10.48
N LYS A 61 8.19 6.15 11.06
CA LYS A 61 8.46 6.20 12.50
C LYS A 61 8.35 7.65 12.96
N GLY A 62 7.28 7.95 13.68
CA GLY A 62 7.00 9.23 14.32
C GLY A 62 7.03 9.15 15.85
N GLY A 63 6.68 10.26 16.48
CA GLY A 63 6.68 10.40 17.93
C GLY A 63 8.09 10.39 18.56
N PRO A 64 8.21 10.79 19.84
CA PRO A 64 9.49 10.76 20.54
C PRO A 64 10.07 9.34 20.56
N GLY A 65 11.23 9.12 19.93
CA GLY A 65 11.90 7.82 19.90
C GLY A 65 11.36 6.82 18.87
N GLY A 66 10.43 7.20 17.99
CA GLY A 66 9.86 6.29 16.99
C GLY A 66 8.79 5.35 17.55
N GLU A 67 8.15 5.73 18.66
CA GLU A 67 7.09 4.94 19.31
C GLU A 67 5.79 4.92 18.49
N GLU A 68 5.56 5.92 17.64
CA GLU A 68 4.40 5.95 16.76
C GLU A 68 4.83 5.44 15.38
N GLN A 69 4.39 4.24 15.00
CA GLN A 69 4.77 3.65 13.73
C GLN A 69 3.54 3.29 12.91
N CYS A 70 3.64 3.44 11.59
CA CYS A 70 2.59 3.02 10.67
C CYS A 70 3.18 2.51 9.35
N VAL A 71 2.42 1.66 8.68
CA VAL A 71 2.69 1.25 7.30
C VAL A 71 2.04 2.26 6.37
N ALA A 72 2.79 2.84 5.44
CA ALA A 72 2.30 3.90 4.54
C ALA A 72 2.04 3.44 3.10
N GLY A 73 2.52 2.26 2.71
CA GLY A 73 2.44 1.81 1.32
C GLY A 73 3.52 0.78 0.97
N THR A 74 3.49 0.35 -0.28
CA THR A 74 4.56 -0.39 -0.96
C THR A 74 5.28 0.52 -1.96
N ALA A 75 6.47 0.14 -2.39
CA ALA A 75 7.05 0.70 -3.60
C ALA A 75 6.07 0.52 -4.78
N GLN A 76 5.98 1.54 -5.63
CA GLN A 76 5.12 1.51 -6.81
C GLN A 76 5.59 0.42 -7.78
N SER A 77 4.66 -0.36 -8.32
CA SER A 77 4.92 -1.26 -9.43
C SER A 77 5.20 -0.51 -10.72
N GLU A 78 5.79 -1.18 -11.71
CA GLU A 78 5.96 -0.60 -13.04
C GLU A 78 4.61 -0.16 -13.62
N ALA A 79 4.59 1.05 -14.19
CA ALA A 79 3.40 1.56 -14.85
C ALA A 79 3.05 0.69 -16.08
N PRO A 80 1.77 0.41 -16.35
CA PRO A 80 1.36 -0.22 -17.60
C PRO A 80 1.88 0.54 -18.83
N ARG A 81 2.09 -0.19 -19.92
CA ARG A 81 2.47 0.42 -21.20
C ARG A 81 1.44 1.47 -21.62
N ASP A 82 1.96 2.56 -22.18
CA ASP A 82 1.20 3.67 -22.74
C ASP A 82 0.35 4.46 -21.73
N MET A 83 0.57 4.27 -20.42
CA MET A 83 -0.06 5.06 -19.38
C MET A 83 0.37 6.52 -19.45
N GLN A 84 -0.60 7.43 -19.42
CA GLN A 84 -0.40 8.87 -19.51
C GLN A 84 -0.34 9.54 -18.13
N PRO A 85 0.32 10.70 -18.01
CA PRO A 85 0.33 11.46 -16.76
C PRO A 85 -1.08 11.81 -16.26
N GLY A 86 -1.32 11.60 -14.96
CA GLY A 86 -2.61 11.89 -14.32
C GLY A 86 -3.59 10.73 -14.36
N GLU A 87 -3.33 9.69 -15.14
CA GLU A 87 -4.13 8.47 -15.10
C GLU A 87 -3.85 7.65 -13.83
N ILE A 88 -4.78 6.75 -13.49
CA ILE A 88 -4.67 5.92 -12.27
C ILE A 88 -4.86 4.46 -12.65
N TYR A 89 -3.91 3.62 -12.24
CA TYR A 89 -3.99 2.17 -12.42
C TYR A 89 -3.94 1.47 -11.07
N LEU A 90 -4.97 0.69 -10.77
CA LEU A 90 -5.08 -0.12 -9.55
C LEU A 90 -4.80 -1.57 -9.91
N HIS A 91 -3.77 -2.15 -9.32
CA HIS A 91 -3.48 -3.57 -9.42
C HIS A 91 -4.23 -4.34 -8.33
N GLY A 92 -4.95 -5.38 -8.72
CA GLY A 92 -5.51 -6.37 -7.82
C GLY A 92 -4.78 -7.72 -7.91
N PRO A 93 -4.90 -8.56 -6.89
CA PRO A 93 -4.30 -9.90 -6.90
C PRO A 93 -4.83 -10.72 -8.08
N GLY A 94 -4.01 -11.66 -8.56
CA GLY A 94 -4.36 -12.53 -9.69
C GLY A 94 -4.47 -11.82 -11.04
N GLY A 95 -3.94 -10.60 -11.17
CA GLY A 95 -3.91 -9.84 -12.43
C GLY A 95 -5.22 -9.13 -12.76
N SER A 96 -6.08 -8.92 -11.77
CA SER A 96 -7.21 -8.00 -11.89
C SER A 96 -6.73 -6.56 -11.86
N SER A 97 -7.46 -5.65 -12.50
CA SER A 97 -7.09 -4.23 -12.50
C SER A 97 -8.27 -3.31 -12.78
N VAL A 98 -8.12 -2.06 -12.33
CA VAL A 98 -8.98 -0.93 -12.72
C VAL A 98 -8.09 0.20 -13.21
N TYR A 99 -8.34 0.69 -14.42
CA TYR A 99 -7.56 1.74 -15.05
C TYR A 99 -8.46 2.91 -15.42
N LEU A 100 -8.24 4.05 -14.74
CA LEU A 100 -8.93 5.31 -14.99
C LEU A 100 -8.09 6.12 -15.97
N ARG A 101 -8.58 6.24 -17.21
CA ARG A 101 -7.90 6.97 -18.28
C ARG A 101 -8.31 8.43 -18.33
N GLU A 102 -7.46 9.26 -18.92
CA GLU A 102 -7.71 10.70 -19.05
C GLU A 102 -8.93 11.02 -19.94
N ASN A 103 -9.23 10.15 -20.90
CA ASN A 103 -10.34 10.31 -21.83
C ASN A 103 -11.71 9.90 -21.23
N GLY A 104 -11.75 9.59 -19.93
CA GLY A 104 -12.96 9.17 -19.21
C GLY A 104 -13.30 7.68 -19.35
N VAL A 105 -12.50 6.90 -20.07
CA VAL A 105 -12.66 5.44 -20.14
C VAL A 105 -12.16 4.80 -18.84
N VAL A 106 -12.94 3.84 -18.34
CA VAL A 106 -12.55 2.98 -17.22
C VAL A 106 -12.37 1.56 -17.74
N ASP A 107 -11.11 1.12 -17.85
CA ASP A 107 -10.79 -0.25 -18.24
C ASP A 107 -10.74 -1.15 -17.00
N ILE A 108 -11.58 -2.19 -16.98
CA ILE A 108 -11.62 -3.17 -15.89
C ILE A 108 -11.20 -4.53 -16.44
N ARG A 109 -10.17 -5.12 -15.83
CA ARG A 109 -9.71 -6.47 -16.13
C ARG A 109 -10.07 -7.41 -14.98
N GLY A 110 -10.81 -8.47 -15.29
CA GLY A 110 -11.24 -9.49 -14.33
C GLY A 110 -12.75 -9.67 -14.32
N ARG A 111 -13.28 -10.27 -13.26
CA ARG A 111 -14.73 -10.43 -13.06
C ARG A 111 -15.28 -9.17 -12.39
N LEU A 112 -16.18 -8.46 -13.06
CA LEU A 112 -16.86 -7.30 -12.51
C LEU A 112 -18.20 -7.72 -11.87
N MET A 113 -18.41 -7.30 -10.63
CA MET A 113 -19.67 -7.45 -9.92
C MET A 113 -20.25 -6.04 -9.66
N ILE A 114 -21.53 -5.83 -9.93
CA ILE A 114 -22.23 -4.58 -9.62
C ILE A 114 -23.30 -4.90 -8.58
N ASN A 115 -23.18 -4.32 -7.39
CA ASN A 115 -24.09 -4.57 -6.26
C ASN A 115 -24.29 -6.08 -5.96
N GLY A 116 -23.22 -6.87 -6.08
CA GLY A 116 -23.26 -8.32 -5.85
C GLY A 116 -23.74 -9.16 -7.04
N ILE A 117 -24.09 -8.54 -8.17
CA ILE A 117 -24.55 -9.23 -9.39
C ILE A 117 -23.40 -9.26 -10.42
N PRO A 118 -23.08 -10.42 -11.02
CA PRO A 118 -22.09 -10.48 -12.10
C PRO A 118 -22.49 -9.60 -13.28
N TYR A 119 -21.61 -8.68 -13.66
CA TYR A 119 -21.79 -7.91 -14.88
C TYR A 119 -21.40 -8.76 -16.09
N THR A 120 -22.34 -8.91 -17.02
CA THR A 120 -22.08 -9.49 -18.35
C THR A 120 -22.18 -8.35 -19.35
N PRO A 121 -21.11 -8.06 -20.12
CA PRO A 121 -21.18 -7.06 -21.17
C PRO A 121 -22.37 -7.33 -22.09
N CYS A 122 -23.11 -6.27 -22.44
CA CYS A 122 -24.17 -6.41 -23.43
C CYS A 122 -23.54 -6.74 -24.80
N GLN A 123 -24.13 -7.68 -25.52
CA GLN A 123 -23.78 -7.96 -26.92
C GLN A 123 -24.61 -7.11 -27.89
N CYS A 124 -25.35 -6.13 -27.38
CA CYS A 124 -26.24 -5.29 -28.17
C CYS A 124 -25.42 -4.50 -29.20
N GLY A 125 -25.68 -4.73 -30.49
CA GLY A 125 -25.00 -4.03 -31.59
C GLY A 125 -23.76 -4.72 -32.16
N MET A 126 -23.40 -5.93 -31.69
CA MET A 126 -22.55 -6.82 -32.48
C MET A 126 -23.42 -7.53 -33.54
N GLU A 127 -23.77 -6.81 -34.61
CA GLU A 127 -24.24 -7.47 -35.84
C GLU A 127 -23.09 -8.32 -36.39
N ALA A 128 -23.41 -9.56 -36.76
CA ALA A 128 -22.47 -10.56 -37.28
C ALA A 128 -21.94 -10.20 -38.68
#